data_AF-A0A1H6UQT1-F1
#
_entry.id   AF-A0A1H6UQT1-F1
#
_cell.length_a   1.000
_cell.length_b   1.000
_cell.length_c   1.000
_cell.angle_alpha   90.00
_cell.angle_beta   90.00
_cell.angle_gamma   90.00
#
_symmetry.space_group_name_H-M   'P 1'
#
loop_
_entity.id
_entity.type
_entity.pdbx_description
1 polymer ?
#
loop_
_entity_poly.entity_id
_entity_poly.type
_entity_poly.pdbx_seq_one_letter_code
_entity_poly.pdbx_strand_id
1 'polypeptide(L)'
;MTAAILVAMVAGVEVLGWWSYARTRLVATATWLVIVLVAAGVSDAVGAWGAVALGVGSAGWLVLRWRTDAGVAMGALVIAAGLLLLADGGPDGAAAVIAGLGAAVLLSRTANEVVRDVLERAKALPEDDEPMPEPAGSHLRGGRIIGPLERWLIVGLALVGAEGVIVGLMAAKGIGRFPEISGDRGRGSTAEEFLVGSLVSWALAGAAALMIAVLRP
;
A
#
# COMPACT_ATOMS: atom_id res chain seq x y z
N MET A 1 9.02 1.67 17.34
CA MET A 1 9.53 2.83 16.58
C MET A 1 10.15 2.43 15.24
N THR A 2 10.99 1.39 15.20
CA THR A 2 11.72 0.98 13.98
C THR A 2 10.80 0.70 12.80
N ALA A 3 9.68 -0.01 13.03
CA ALA A 3 8.74 -0.32 11.96
C ALA A 3 8.09 0.95 11.36
N ALA A 4 7.71 1.90 12.21
CA ALA A 4 7.12 3.17 11.80
C ALA A 4 8.09 3.99 10.95
N ILE A 5 9.36 4.08 11.37
CA ILE A 5 10.40 4.78 10.62
C ILE A 5 10.65 4.09 9.28
N LEU A 6 10.67 2.74 9.21
CA LEU A 6 10.83 2.03 7.93
C LEU A 6 9.72 2.41 6.94
N VAL A 7 8.47 2.40 7.39
CA VAL A 7 7.31 2.75 6.56
C VAL A 7 7.39 4.20 6.09
N ALA A 8 7.72 5.14 6.98
CA ALA A 8 7.89 6.55 6.61
C ALA A 8 9.07 6.78 5.66
N MET A 9 10.17 6.06 5.86
CA MET A 9 11.37 6.13 5.02
C MET A 9 11.06 5.65 3.60
N VAL A 10 10.37 4.52 3.45
CA VAL A 10 9.91 4.01 2.16
C VAL A 10 8.87 4.93 1.51
N ALA A 11 7.92 5.47 2.28
CA ALA A 11 6.97 6.46 1.80
C ALA A 11 7.67 7.71 1.23
N GLY A 12 8.72 8.21 1.90
CA GLY A 12 9.50 9.34 1.40
C GLY A 12 10.22 9.04 0.07
N VAL A 13 10.74 7.82 -0.10
CA VAL A 13 11.31 7.38 -1.39
C VAL A 13 10.26 7.44 -2.52
N GLU A 14 9.04 6.96 -2.25
CA GLU A 14 7.95 6.99 -3.22
C GLU A 14 7.55 8.43 -3.59
N VAL A 15 7.43 9.32 -2.60
CA VAL A 15 7.14 10.75 -2.82
C VAL A 15 8.20 11.40 -3.70
N LEU A 16 9.49 11.16 -3.42
CA LEU A 16 10.58 11.68 -4.24
C LEU A 16 10.50 11.15 -5.67
N GLY A 17 10.06 9.91 -5.85
CA GLY A 17 9.78 9.30 -7.15
C GLY A 17 8.71 10.04 -7.96
N TRP A 18 7.76 10.72 -7.32
CA TRP A 18 6.67 11.42 -8.02
C TRP A 18 7.11 12.71 -8.72
N TRP A 19 8.09 13.42 -8.15
CA TRP A 19 8.50 14.76 -8.59
C TRP A 19 9.86 14.80 -9.29
N SER A 20 10.74 13.83 -9.01
CA SER A 20 12.12 13.85 -9.52
C SER A 20 12.24 13.32 -10.95
N TYR A 21 13.05 14.02 -11.76
CA TYR A 21 13.60 13.47 -12.99
C TYR A 21 14.58 12.33 -12.68
N ALA A 22 14.71 11.37 -13.59
CA ALA A 22 15.50 10.15 -13.37
C ALA A 22 16.93 10.41 -12.84
N ARG A 23 17.58 11.49 -13.30
CA ARG A 23 18.94 11.86 -12.89
C ARG A 23 19.02 12.41 -11.45
N THR A 24 18.02 13.17 -11.00
CA THR A 24 18.01 13.75 -9.64
C THR A 24 17.41 12.79 -8.61
N ARG A 25 16.66 11.78 -9.06
CA ARG A 25 15.99 10.79 -8.20
C ARG A 25 16.96 10.04 -7.30
N LEU A 26 18.05 9.50 -7.86
CA LEU A 26 19.01 8.70 -7.08
C LEU A 26 19.65 9.52 -5.94
N VAL A 27 20.07 10.74 -6.24
CA VAL A 27 20.66 11.65 -5.25
C VAL A 27 19.63 12.02 -4.19
N ALA A 28 18.41 12.39 -4.59
CA ALA A 28 17.36 12.73 -3.64
C ALA A 28 17.00 11.55 -2.72
N THR A 29 16.87 10.34 -3.28
CA THR A 29 16.62 9.11 -2.52
C THR A 29 17.77 8.84 -1.55
N ALA A 30 19.02 8.85 -1.99
CA ALA A 30 20.17 8.60 -1.12
C ALA A 30 20.24 9.64 0.01
N THR A 31 20.08 10.92 -0.31
CA THR A 31 20.05 12.01 0.67
C THR A 31 18.94 11.82 1.70
N TRP A 32 17.73 11.47 1.26
CA TRP A 32 16.61 11.19 2.15
C TRP A 32 16.90 10.04 3.11
N LEU A 33 17.40 8.90 2.60
CA LEU A 33 17.70 7.74 3.44
C LEU A 33 18.78 8.07 4.48
N VAL A 34 19.82 8.82 4.10
CA VAL A 34 20.87 9.27 5.02
C VAL A 34 20.30 10.20 6.09
N ILE A 35 19.49 11.19 5.70
CA ILE A 35 18.87 12.13 6.66
C ILE A 35 18.03 11.38 7.69
N VAL A 36 17.17 10.44 7.25
CA VAL A 36 16.30 9.68 8.16
C VAL A 36 17.11 8.78 9.09
N LEU A 37 18.13 8.08 8.58
CA LEU A 37 19.01 7.23 9.40
C LEU A 37 19.78 8.04 10.45
N VAL A 38 20.34 9.19 10.05
CA VAL A 38 21.06 10.09 10.96
C VAL A 38 20.10 10.66 12.00
N ALA A 39 18.92 11.12 11.60
CA ALA A 39 17.91 11.65 12.53
C ALA A 39 17.46 10.57 13.54
N ALA A 40 17.24 9.34 13.08
CA ALA A 40 16.85 8.23 13.95
C ALA A 40 17.95 7.85 14.96
N GLY A 41 19.22 7.95 14.55
CA GLY A 41 20.38 7.73 15.44
C GLY A 41 20.59 8.88 16.43
N VAL A 42 20.49 10.13 15.99
CA VAL A 42 20.68 11.32 16.86
C VAL A 42 19.58 11.43 17.92
N SER A 43 18.37 10.95 17.62
CA SER A 43 17.24 10.96 18.56
C SER A 43 17.17 9.72 19.45
N ASP A 44 18.12 8.77 19.32
CA ASP A 44 18.07 7.44 19.93
C ASP A 44 16.73 6.71 19.70
N ALA A 45 16.03 7.06 18.62
CA ALA A 45 14.71 6.50 18.28
C ALA A 45 14.79 5.01 17.91
N VAL A 46 15.96 4.56 17.47
CA VAL A 46 16.25 3.16 17.16
C VAL A 46 17.65 2.77 17.63
N GLY A 47 17.80 1.55 18.14
CA GLY A 47 19.12 1.01 18.45
C GLY A 47 19.91 0.64 17.18
N ALA A 48 21.17 0.21 17.34
CA ALA A 48 22.05 -0.17 16.23
C ALA A 48 21.42 -1.21 15.29
N TRP A 49 20.77 -2.24 15.84
CA TRP A 49 20.04 -3.24 15.05
C TRP A 49 18.82 -2.66 14.32
N GLY A 50 18.15 -1.68 14.91
CA GLY A 50 17.07 -0.96 14.24
C GLY A 50 17.58 -0.14 13.05
N ALA A 51 18.70 0.56 13.20
CA ALA A 51 19.34 1.28 12.09
C ALA A 51 19.75 0.34 10.94
N VAL A 52 20.30 -0.84 11.26
CA VAL A 52 20.60 -1.89 10.26
C VAL A 52 19.31 -2.34 9.56
N ALA A 53 18.24 -2.58 10.31
CA ALA A 53 16.95 -2.99 9.75
C ALA A 53 16.35 -1.92 8.81
N LEU A 54 16.46 -0.63 9.15
CA LEU A 54 16.05 0.48 8.30
C LEU A 54 16.85 0.52 6.98
N GLY A 55 18.17 0.37 7.07
CA GLY A 55 19.05 0.32 5.90
C GLY A 55 18.74 -0.86 4.99
N VAL A 56 18.66 -2.07 5.55
CA VAL A 56 18.35 -3.30 4.80
C VAL A 56 16.94 -3.26 4.24
N GLY A 57 15.94 -2.84 5.01
CA GLY A 57 14.55 -2.77 4.58
C GLY A 57 14.33 -1.77 3.45
N SER A 58 14.92 -0.58 3.54
CA SER A 58 14.82 0.44 2.47
C SER A 58 15.61 0.07 1.22
N ALA A 59 16.80 -0.53 1.36
CA ALA A 59 17.54 -1.08 0.23
C ALA A 59 16.77 -2.23 -0.43
N GLY A 60 16.18 -3.12 0.37
CA GLY A 60 15.29 -4.17 -0.07
C GLY A 60 14.12 -3.63 -0.89
N TRP A 61 13.42 -2.61 -0.36
CA TRP A 61 12.37 -1.91 -1.09
C TRP A 61 12.85 -1.43 -2.47
N LEU A 62 13.96 -0.70 -2.53
CA LEU A 62 14.49 -0.17 -3.79
C LEU A 62 14.86 -1.27 -4.79
N VAL A 63 15.52 -2.33 -4.32
CA VAL A 63 15.92 -3.46 -5.16
C VAL A 63 14.71 -4.20 -5.70
N LEU A 64 13.71 -4.49 -4.85
CA LEU A 64 12.48 -5.14 -5.28
C LEU A 64 11.68 -4.24 -6.23
N ARG A 65 11.52 -2.95 -5.93
CA ARG A 65 10.85 -1.99 -6.82
C ARG A 65 11.53 -1.84 -8.17
N TRP A 66 12.85 -2.07 -8.24
CA TRP A 66 13.60 -1.99 -9.49
C TRP A 66 13.58 -3.30 -10.28
N ARG A 67 13.59 -4.45 -9.61
CA ARG A 67 13.63 -5.77 -10.26
C ARG A 67 12.27 -6.38 -10.53
N THR A 68 11.26 -5.98 -9.78
CA THR A 68 9.91 -6.56 -9.76
C THR A 68 8.87 -5.45 -9.66
N ASP A 69 7.60 -5.83 -9.69
CA ASP A 69 6.49 -4.88 -9.61
C ASP A 69 6.24 -4.36 -8.17
N ALA A 70 5.39 -3.34 -8.04
CA ALA A 70 4.99 -2.74 -6.78
C ALA A 70 4.43 -3.76 -5.78
N GLY A 71 3.67 -4.74 -6.27
CA GLY A 71 3.04 -5.77 -5.45
C GLY A 71 4.03 -6.56 -4.59
N VAL A 72 5.14 -7.02 -5.18
CA VAL A 72 6.13 -7.84 -4.46
C VAL A 72 6.89 -6.99 -3.45
N ALA A 73 7.28 -5.76 -3.83
CA ALA A 73 7.93 -4.83 -2.93
C ALA A 73 7.04 -4.47 -1.74
N MET A 74 5.74 -4.22 -1.96
CA MET A 74 4.77 -3.93 -0.90
C MET A 74 4.56 -5.13 0.02
N GLY A 75 4.43 -6.35 -0.53
CA GLY A 75 4.34 -7.56 0.28
C GLY A 75 5.56 -7.73 1.20
N ALA A 76 6.77 -7.55 0.66
CA ALA A 76 8.00 -7.60 1.46
C ALA A 76 8.06 -6.51 2.54
N LEU A 77 7.62 -5.29 2.22
CA LEU A 77 7.55 -4.19 3.19
C LEU A 77 6.57 -4.50 4.33
N VAL A 78 5.37 -5.00 4.02
CA VAL A 78 4.36 -5.36 5.02
C VAL A 78 4.90 -6.44 5.96
N ILE A 79 5.57 -7.46 5.42
CA ILE A 79 6.19 -8.52 6.22
C ILE A 79 7.32 -7.95 7.09
N ALA A 80 8.23 -7.17 6.51
CA ALA A 80 9.36 -6.59 7.25
C ALA A 80 8.89 -5.64 8.36
N ALA A 81 7.92 -4.77 8.06
CA ALA A 81 7.33 -3.87 9.05
C ALA A 81 6.61 -4.66 10.15
N GLY A 82 5.87 -5.72 9.81
CA GLY A 82 5.22 -6.61 10.78
C GLY A 82 6.22 -7.28 11.72
N LEU A 83 7.32 -7.83 11.19
CA LEU A 83 8.39 -8.42 12.00
C LEU A 83 9.06 -7.39 12.91
N LEU A 84 9.26 -6.16 12.43
CA LEU A 84 9.82 -5.08 13.23
C LEU A 84 8.85 -4.59 14.31
N LEU A 85 7.53 -4.61 14.06
CA LEU A 85 6.53 -4.30 15.09
C LEU A 85 6.59 -5.30 16.25
N LEU A 86 6.82 -6.58 15.95
CA LEU A 86 6.98 -7.61 16.98
C LEU A 86 8.28 -7.43 17.79
N ALA A 87 9.30 -6.83 17.19
CA ALA A 87 10.57 -6.53 17.85
C ALA A 87 10.57 -5.17 18.57
N ASP A 88 9.71 -4.24 18.16
CA ASP A 88 9.54 -2.93 18.79
C ASP A 88 8.87 -3.10 20.18
N GLY A 89 9.43 -2.43 21.20
CA GLY A 89 9.11 -2.64 22.62
C GLY A 89 7.77 -2.09 23.13
N GLY A 90 6.67 -2.36 22.41
CA GLY A 90 5.31 -1.97 22.79
C GLY A 90 4.75 -0.72 22.06
N PRO A 91 3.51 -0.31 22.38
CA PRO A 91 2.86 0.81 21.72
C PRO A 91 3.55 2.15 22.00
N ASP A 92 3.53 3.02 20.99
CA ASP A 92 4.19 4.32 20.99
C ASP A 92 3.39 5.28 20.09
N GLY A 93 2.82 6.32 20.71
CA GLY A 93 2.00 7.30 20.00
C GLY A 93 2.74 8.06 18.90
N ALA A 94 4.04 8.34 19.07
CA ALA A 94 4.84 8.98 18.03
C ALA A 94 5.05 8.02 16.85
N ALA A 95 5.34 6.75 17.14
CA ALA A 95 5.42 5.72 16.11
C ALA A 95 4.08 5.55 15.37
N ALA A 96 2.95 5.61 16.06
CA ALA A 96 1.62 5.53 15.43
C ALA A 96 1.39 6.68 14.43
N VAL A 97 1.78 7.91 14.79
CA VAL A 97 1.68 9.08 13.90
C VAL A 97 2.61 8.93 12.69
N ILE A 98 3.86 8.54 12.89
CA ILE A 98 4.85 8.35 11.82
C ILE A 98 4.38 7.25 10.86
N ALA A 99 3.93 6.11 11.39
CA ALA A 99 3.40 5.01 10.61
C ALA A 99 2.14 5.42 9.84
N GLY A 100 1.23 6.19 10.47
CA GLY A 100 0.02 6.70 9.84
C GLY A 100 0.31 7.60 8.65
N LEU A 101 1.25 8.54 8.78
CA LEU A 101 1.66 9.42 7.68
C LEU A 101 2.30 8.63 6.53
N GLY A 102 3.22 7.71 6.85
CA GLY A 102 3.86 6.86 5.84
C GLY A 102 2.85 5.96 5.12
N ALA A 103 1.94 5.34 5.87
CA ALA A 103 0.87 4.52 5.30
C ALA A 103 -0.08 5.33 4.42
N ALA A 104 -0.48 6.54 4.81
CA ALA A 104 -1.35 7.40 4.00
C ALA A 104 -0.74 7.69 2.61
N VAL A 105 0.58 7.94 2.56
CA VAL A 105 1.33 8.11 1.32
C VAL A 105 1.33 6.83 0.49
N LEU A 106 1.67 5.68 1.09
CA LEU A 106 1.75 4.39 0.38
C LEU A 106 0.39 3.92 -0.14
N LEU A 107 -0.69 4.17 0.61
CA LEU A 107 -2.07 3.88 0.21
C LEU A 107 -2.58 4.77 -0.93
N SER A 108 -1.82 5.79 -1.32
CA SER A 108 -2.17 6.67 -2.44
C SER A 108 -1.78 6.03 -3.78
N ARG A 109 -0.64 6.42 -4.35
CA ARG A 109 -0.21 5.96 -5.67
C ARG A 109 0.32 4.53 -5.64
N THR A 110 1.14 4.18 -4.65
CA THR A 110 1.82 2.88 -4.60
C THR A 110 0.82 1.73 -4.46
N ALA A 111 -0.22 1.86 -3.63
CA ALA A 111 -1.29 0.86 -3.53
C ALA A 111 -2.11 0.70 -4.83
N ASN A 112 -2.27 1.77 -5.64
CA ASN A 112 -2.89 1.63 -6.97
C ASN A 112 -2.01 0.82 -7.92
N GLU A 113 -0.69 1.00 -7.86
CA GLU A 113 0.27 0.19 -8.63
C GLU A 113 0.18 -1.28 -8.18
N VAL A 114 0.17 -1.55 -6.87
CA VAL A 114 0.01 -2.92 -6.34
C VAL A 114 -1.28 -3.59 -6.83
N VAL A 115 -2.43 -2.90 -6.74
CA VAL A 115 -3.71 -3.46 -7.21
C VAL A 115 -3.64 -3.75 -8.70
N ARG A 116 -3.03 -2.86 -9.49
CA ARG A 116 -2.84 -3.06 -10.93
C ARG A 116 -1.97 -4.29 -11.23
N ASP A 117 -0.84 -4.42 -10.54
CA ASP A 117 0.07 -5.56 -10.74
C ASP A 117 -0.62 -6.89 -10.43
N VAL A 118 -1.44 -6.94 -9.37
CA VAL A 118 -2.19 -8.15 -9.01
C VAL A 118 -3.25 -8.47 -10.06
N LEU A 119 -3.97 -7.47 -10.57
CA LEU A 119 -4.95 -7.67 -11.64
C LEU A 119 -4.28 -8.11 -12.95
N GLU A 120 -3.14 -7.53 -13.31
CA GLU A 120 -2.37 -7.95 -14.49
C GLU A 120 -1.90 -9.42 -14.37
N ARG A 121 -1.51 -9.85 -13.17
CA ARG A 121 -1.15 -11.25 -12.90
C ARG A 121 -2.35 -12.19 -12.90
N ALA A 122 -3.49 -11.76 -12.36
CA ALA A 122 -4.72 -12.55 -12.39
C ALA A 122 -5.17 -12.81 -13.83
N LYS A 123 -5.06 -11.80 -14.70
CA LYS A 123 -5.38 -11.91 -16.14
C LYS A 123 -4.36 -12.75 -16.95
N ALA A 124 -3.13 -12.89 -16.45
CA ALA A 124 -2.09 -13.67 -17.12
C ALA A 124 -2.18 -15.17 -16.83
N LEU A 125 -3.08 -15.60 -15.93
CA LEU A 125 -3.39 -17.01 -15.73
C LEU A 125 -4.14 -17.51 -16.98
N PRO A 126 -3.74 -18.65 -17.56
CA PRO A 126 -4.37 -19.15 -18.79
C PRO A 126 -5.83 -19.48 -18.53
N GLU A 127 -6.73 -18.68 -19.10
CA GLU A 127 -8.11 -19.05 -19.39
C GLU A 127 -8.16 -19.57 -20.84
N ASP A 128 -8.97 -20.60 -21.09
CA ASP A 128 -9.15 -21.23 -22.41
C ASP A 128 -9.90 -20.33 -23.44
N ASP A 129 -9.92 -19.00 -23.29
CA ASP A 129 -10.80 -18.10 -24.06
C ASP A 129 -10.04 -17.22 -25.10
N GLU A 130 -10.65 -17.13 -26.29
CA GLU A 130 -10.19 -16.45 -27.51
C GLU A 130 -9.97 -14.91 -27.39
N PRO A 131 -9.24 -14.26 -28.33
CA PRO A 131 -8.87 -12.85 -28.24
C PRO A 131 -10.10 -11.91 -28.25
N MET A 132 -10.20 -11.07 -27.22
CA MET A 132 -11.24 -10.03 -27.10
C MET A 132 -10.97 -8.80 -28.01
N PRO A 133 -12.01 -8.20 -28.62
CA PRO A 133 -12.02 -6.78 -28.96
C PRO A 133 -12.17 -5.96 -27.67
N GLU A 134 -11.32 -4.96 -27.46
CA GLU A 134 -11.44 -4.06 -26.31
C GLU A 134 -12.80 -3.33 -26.32
N PRO A 135 -13.52 -3.27 -25.18
CA PRO A 135 -14.70 -2.42 -25.08
C PRO A 135 -14.24 -0.97 -25.16
N ALA A 136 -14.55 -0.33 -26.29
CA ALA A 136 -14.44 1.11 -26.50
C ALA A 136 -15.47 1.86 -25.64
N GLY A 137 -15.27 1.86 -24.33
CA GLY A 137 -15.97 2.71 -23.38
C GLY A 137 -14.93 3.53 -22.64
N SER A 138 -15.02 4.85 -22.73
CA SER A 138 -14.20 5.76 -21.94
C SER A 138 -14.52 5.56 -20.46
N HIS A 139 -13.92 4.54 -19.84
CA HIS A 139 -13.93 4.34 -18.41
C HIS A 139 -13.31 5.60 -17.82
N LEU A 140 -14.15 6.40 -17.15
CA LEU A 140 -13.68 7.51 -16.34
C LEU A 140 -12.51 6.98 -15.49
N ARG A 141 -11.39 7.71 -15.48
CA ARG A 141 -10.18 7.37 -14.71
C ARG A 141 -10.42 7.37 -13.19
N GLY A 142 -11.68 7.32 -12.74
CA GLY A 142 -12.17 7.41 -11.38
C GLY A 142 -11.53 6.38 -10.45
N GLY A 143 -11.20 5.17 -10.92
CA GLY A 143 -10.49 4.17 -10.10
C GLY A 143 -9.20 4.69 -9.47
N ARG A 144 -8.45 5.56 -10.16
CA ARG A 144 -7.21 6.17 -9.63
C ARG A 144 -7.43 7.13 -8.47
N ILE A 145 -8.60 7.76 -8.40
CA ILE A 145 -8.93 8.77 -7.39
C ILE A 145 -9.80 8.14 -6.28
N ILE A 146 -10.77 7.31 -6.67
CA ILE A 146 -11.70 6.63 -5.76
C ILE A 146 -10.95 5.61 -4.89
N GLY A 147 -9.99 4.86 -5.45
CA GLY A 147 -9.24 3.84 -4.70
C GLY A 147 -8.53 4.41 -3.46
N PRO A 148 -7.68 5.45 -3.59
CA PRO A 148 -7.05 6.11 -2.45
C PRO A 148 -8.05 6.65 -1.42
N LEU A 149 -9.13 7.30 -1.87
CA LEU A 149 -10.16 7.85 -0.99
C LEU A 149 -10.83 6.76 -0.15
N GLU A 150 -11.15 5.63 -0.76
CA GLU A 150 -11.72 4.48 -0.07
C GLU A 150 -10.76 3.89 0.96
N ARG A 151 -9.47 3.74 0.62
CA ARG A 151 -8.47 3.24 1.56
C ARG A 151 -8.27 4.18 2.74
N TRP A 152 -8.20 5.50 2.50
CA TRP A 152 -8.12 6.48 3.58
C TRP A 152 -9.38 6.49 4.45
N LEU A 153 -10.56 6.34 3.84
CA LEU A 153 -11.82 6.24 4.58
C LEU A 153 -11.83 4.99 5.46
N ILE A 154 -11.43 3.82 4.93
CA ILE A 154 -11.36 2.57 5.69
C ILE A 154 -10.40 2.70 6.87
N VAL A 155 -9.19 3.24 6.65
CA VAL A 155 -8.23 3.47 7.73
C VAL A 155 -8.80 4.44 8.77
N GLY A 156 -9.37 5.58 8.34
CA GLY A 156 -9.96 6.56 9.24
C GLY A 156 -11.09 5.99 10.08
N LEU A 157 -12.00 5.21 9.47
CA LEU A 157 -13.10 4.54 10.16
C LEU A 157 -12.60 3.47 11.15
N ALA A 158 -11.57 2.71 10.78
CA ALA A 158 -10.98 1.71 11.66
C ALA A 158 -10.34 2.37 12.90
N LEU A 159 -9.72 3.54 12.73
CA LEU A 159 -9.10 4.29 13.83
C LEU A 159 -10.09 4.89 14.83
N VAL A 160 -11.37 5.01 14.47
CA VAL A 160 -12.45 5.49 15.36
C VAL A 160 -13.39 4.37 15.81
N GLY A 161 -13.11 3.11 15.48
CA GLY A 161 -13.94 1.96 15.86
C GLY A 161 -15.29 1.93 15.16
N ALA A 162 -15.35 2.32 13.89
CA ALA A 162 -16.58 2.37 13.09
C ALA A 162 -16.67 1.17 12.13
N GLU A 163 -16.47 -0.06 12.62
CA GLU A 163 -16.41 -1.27 11.80
C GLU A 163 -17.72 -1.51 11.05
N GLY A 164 -18.86 -1.20 11.67
CA GLY A 164 -20.17 -1.29 11.01
C GLY A 164 -20.29 -0.43 9.75
N VAL A 165 -19.66 0.75 9.74
CA VAL A 165 -19.63 1.64 8.57
C VAL A 165 -18.72 1.07 7.47
N ILE A 166 -17.59 0.47 7.85
CA ILE A 166 -16.68 -0.20 6.91
C ILE A 166 -17.40 -1.36 6.21
N VAL A 167 -18.07 -2.22 6.98
CA VAL A 167 -18.87 -3.33 6.42
C VAL A 167 -19.97 -2.81 5.49
N GLY A 168 -20.67 -1.74 5.91
CA GLY A 168 -21.67 -1.07 5.07
C GLY A 168 -21.09 -0.53 3.76
N LEU A 169 -19.90 0.08 3.78
CA LEU A 169 -19.20 0.58 2.60
C LEU A 169 -18.83 -0.56 1.63
N MET A 170 -18.29 -1.66 2.16
CA MET A 170 -17.95 -2.85 1.37
C MET A 170 -19.21 -3.43 0.69
N ALA A 171 -20.31 -3.54 1.44
CA ALA A 171 -21.58 -4.02 0.91
C ALA A 171 -22.16 -3.08 -0.17
N ALA A 172 -22.17 -1.77 0.10
CA ALA A 172 -22.67 -0.77 -0.85
C ALA A 172 -21.89 -0.78 -2.16
N LYS A 173 -20.56 -0.91 -2.11
CA LYS A 173 -19.70 -1.02 -3.29
C LYS A 173 -20.06 -2.26 -4.14
N GLY A 174 -20.32 -3.39 -3.49
CA GLY A 174 -20.74 -4.63 -4.16
C GLY A 174 -22.09 -4.48 -4.86
N ILE A 175 -23.08 -3.88 -4.19
CA ILE A 175 -24.43 -3.66 -4.75
C ILE A 175 -24.37 -2.73 -5.97
N GLY A 176 -23.61 -1.64 -5.88
CA GLY A 176 -23.51 -0.65 -6.97
C GLY A 176 -22.91 -1.20 -8.26
N ARG A 177 -22.11 -2.27 -8.18
CA ARG A 177 -21.48 -2.95 -9.33
C ARG A 177 -22.24 -4.16 -9.84
N PHE A 178 -23.32 -4.54 -9.16
CA PHE A 178 -24.11 -5.72 -9.51
C PHE A 178 -24.69 -5.70 -10.94
N PRO A 179 -25.23 -4.59 -11.47
CA PRO A 179 -25.75 -4.56 -12.84
C PRO A 179 -24.67 -4.81 -13.91
N GLU A 180 -23.45 -4.33 -13.66
CA GLU A 180 -22.32 -4.44 -14.57
C GLU A 180 -21.73 -5.86 -14.53
N ILE A 181 -21.64 -6.44 -13.33
CA ILE A 181 -21.25 -7.85 -13.14
C ILE A 181 -22.27 -8.81 -13.77
N SER A 182 -23.57 -8.54 -13.58
CA SER A 182 -24.65 -9.39 -14.12
C SER A 182 -24.78 -9.29 -15.64
N GLY A 183 -24.33 -8.17 -16.22
CA GLY A 183 -24.30 -7.96 -17.67
C GLY A 183 -23.21 -8.74 -18.40
N ASP A 184 -22.23 -9.29 -17.66
CA ASP A 184 -21.07 -10.02 -18.19
C ASP A 184 -21.42 -11.48 -18.55
N ARG A 185 -22.38 -11.63 -19.49
CA ARG A 185 -22.96 -12.82 -20.16
C ARG A 185 -22.39 -14.23 -19.80
N GLY A 186 -22.28 -14.56 -18.52
CA GLY A 186 -21.82 -15.86 -18.03
C GLY A 186 -20.31 -16.10 -18.00
N ARG A 187 -19.44 -15.10 -18.26
CA ARG A 187 -17.97 -15.29 -18.19
C ARG A 187 -17.38 -15.06 -16.80
N GLY A 188 -17.97 -14.16 -16.00
CA GLY A 188 -17.54 -13.90 -14.63
C GLY A 188 -16.24 -13.11 -14.47
N SER A 189 -15.53 -12.79 -15.55
CA SER A 189 -14.24 -12.08 -15.50
C SER A 189 -14.38 -10.67 -14.92
N THR A 190 -15.46 -9.95 -15.20
CA THR A 190 -15.73 -8.63 -14.60
C THR A 190 -15.97 -8.74 -13.08
N ALA A 191 -16.59 -9.84 -12.63
CA ALA A 191 -16.82 -10.11 -11.21
C ALA A 191 -15.49 -10.38 -10.51
N GLU A 192 -14.63 -11.21 -11.11
CA GLU A 192 -13.33 -11.56 -10.57
C GLU A 192 -12.40 -10.35 -10.48
N GLU A 193 -12.32 -9.53 -11.54
CA GLU A 193 -11.54 -8.28 -11.52
C GLU A 193 -11.99 -7.34 -10.39
N PHE A 194 -13.30 -7.19 -10.20
CA PHE A 194 -13.84 -6.37 -9.13
C PHE A 194 -13.50 -6.93 -7.74
N LEU A 195 -13.65 -8.25 -7.55
CA LEU A 195 -13.37 -8.93 -6.29
C LEU A 195 -11.88 -8.87 -5.94
N VAL A 196 -11.01 -9.29 -6.84
CA VAL A 196 -9.55 -9.28 -6.64
C VAL A 196 -9.07 -7.85 -6.37
N GLY A 197 -9.50 -6.88 -7.19
CA GLY A 197 -9.09 -5.49 -7.04
C GLY A 197 -9.53 -4.89 -5.69
N SER A 198 -10.78 -5.15 -5.28
CA SER A 198 -11.31 -4.64 -4.02
C SER A 198 -10.67 -5.32 -2.80
N LEU A 199 -10.51 -6.66 -2.84
CA LEU A 199 -9.87 -7.42 -1.76
C LEU A 199 -8.43 -6.99 -1.51
N VAL A 200 -7.63 -6.84 -2.57
CA VAL A 200 -6.23 -6.36 -2.44
C VAL A 200 -6.21 -4.95 -1.85
N SER A 201 -7.06 -4.05 -2.36
CA SER A 201 -7.11 -2.67 -1.87
C SER A 201 -7.51 -2.59 -0.39
N TRP A 202 -8.52 -3.35 0.02
CA TRP A 202 -8.97 -3.41 1.42
C TRP A 202 -7.98 -4.11 2.33
N ALA A 203 -7.28 -5.15 1.86
CA ALA A 203 -6.23 -5.81 2.61
C ALA A 203 -5.07 -4.85 2.92
N LEU A 204 -4.66 -4.02 1.95
CA LEU A 204 -3.64 -2.99 2.18
C LEU A 204 -4.09 -1.94 3.19
N ALA A 205 -5.34 -1.47 3.09
CA ALA A 205 -5.92 -0.53 4.07
C ALA A 205 -6.01 -1.17 5.46
N GLY A 206 -6.43 -2.43 5.55
CA GLY A 206 -6.50 -3.20 6.79
C GLY A 206 -5.13 -3.41 7.43
N ALA A 207 -4.11 -3.73 6.65
CA ALA A 207 -2.73 -3.87 7.14
C ALA A 207 -2.20 -2.54 7.72
N ALA A 208 -2.47 -1.43 7.05
CA ALA A 208 -2.13 -0.10 7.56
C ALA A 208 -2.89 0.24 8.86
N ALA A 209 -4.20 0.01 8.88
CA ALA A 209 -5.03 0.25 10.06
C ALA A 209 -4.56 -0.59 11.25
N LEU A 210 -4.26 -1.88 11.03
CA LEU A 210 -3.75 -2.79 12.05
C LEU A 210 -2.41 -2.32 12.61
N MET A 211 -1.47 -1.94 11.75
CA MET A 211 -0.17 -1.40 12.18
C MET A 211 -0.34 -0.16 13.06
N ILE A 212 -1.20 0.78 12.66
CA ILE A 212 -1.46 1.99 13.45
C ILE A 212 -2.13 1.62 14.77
N ALA A 213 -3.12 0.72 14.76
CA ALA A 213 -3.81 0.28 15.96
C ALA A 213 -2.87 -0.37 16.98
N VAL A 214 -1.94 -1.21 16.54
CA VAL A 214 -0.94 -1.85 17.42
C VAL A 214 0.02 -0.83 18.05
N LEU A 215 0.31 0.26 17.35
CA LEU A 215 1.19 1.32 17.85
C LEU A 215 0.48 2.32 18.75
N ARG A 216 -0.86 2.36 18.77
CA ARG A 216 -1.60 3.29 19.63
C ARG A 216 -1.58 2.78 21.09
N PRO A 217 -1.24 3.65 22.05
CA PRO A 217 -1.25 3.31 23.48
C PRO A 217 -2.67 3.15 24.04
#